data_AF-A0A849WMA8-F1
#
_entry.id   AF-A0A849WMA8-F1
#
_cell.length_a   1.000
_cell.length_b   1.000
_cell.length_c   1.000
_cell.angle_alpha   90.00
_cell.angle_beta   90.00
_cell.angle_gamma   90.00
#
_symmetry.space_group_name_H-M   'P 1'
#
loop_
_entity.id
_entity.type
_entity.pdbx_description
1 polymer ?
#
loop_
_entity_poly.entity_id
_entity_poly.type
_entity_poly.pdbx_seq_one_letter_code
_entity_poly.pdbx_strand_id
1 'polypeptide(L)'
;MRLSLLLIIALFSACSHQNLANSFSIITYSPKDLATSVQFISHSQEKTPYLSMNIYYPEVNSIRLELEKKQKISLKNRGEAHITVLTPIEVETLKSYGLNMSAIDELAQIEKIQQIPFQVSCLGEGRLGNLKTYFLVVKSKELLKLRKKILDLALQINLTNQTIAFYPEEYFPHITLGFTERDLHIQDGVRKDETSCAISLQEKL
;
A
#
# COMPACT_ATOMS: atom_id res chain seq x y z
N MET A 1 8.10 14.15 78.23
CA MET A 1 6.82 14.01 77.48
C MET A 1 6.86 15.02 76.34
N ARG A 2 7.32 14.61 75.15
CA ARG A 2 6.50 14.18 73.99
C ARG A 2 5.48 15.26 73.60
N LEU A 3 5.78 16.04 72.56
CA LEU A 3 5.30 15.87 71.16
C LEU A 3 3.85 16.37 71.03
N SER A 4 3.43 17.26 70.14
CA SER A 4 3.84 17.46 68.76
C SER A 4 3.38 18.82 68.22
N LEU A 5 4.26 19.45 67.45
CA LEU A 5 4.00 20.56 66.53
C LEU A 5 3.43 19.97 65.22
N LEU A 6 2.19 20.30 64.85
CA LEU A 6 1.61 19.89 63.56
C LEU A 6 1.70 21.06 62.58
N LEU A 7 2.79 21.06 61.81
CA LEU A 7 2.99 21.92 60.66
C LEU A 7 2.39 21.20 59.44
N ILE A 8 1.21 21.61 58.99
CA ILE A 8 0.59 21.09 57.76
C ILE A 8 1.24 21.82 56.58
N ILE A 9 2.23 21.20 55.96
CA ILE A 9 2.80 21.63 54.68
C ILE A 9 1.88 21.10 53.57
N ALA A 10 1.07 21.98 53.00
CA ALA A 10 0.32 21.70 51.78
C ALA A 10 1.29 21.71 50.58
N LEU A 11 1.81 20.54 50.22
CA LEU A 11 2.51 20.31 48.96
C LEU A 11 1.48 20.34 47.83
N PHE A 12 1.34 21.49 47.18
CA PHE A 12 0.73 21.57 45.86
C PHE A 12 1.65 20.83 44.87
N SER A 13 1.42 19.54 44.67
CA SER A 13 1.90 18.80 43.51
C SER A 13 1.22 19.40 42.28
N ALA A 14 1.88 20.39 41.67
CA ALA A 14 1.62 20.76 40.30
C ALA A 14 2.02 19.54 39.44
N CYS A 15 1.06 18.63 39.22
CA CYS A 15 1.15 17.68 38.12
C CYS A 15 1.08 18.49 36.83
N SER A 16 2.23 18.98 36.39
CA SER A 16 2.47 19.37 35.01
C SER A 16 2.13 18.17 34.14
N HIS A 17 0.87 18.12 33.69
CA HIS A 17 0.49 17.31 32.54
C HIS A 17 1.30 17.86 31.37
N GLN A 18 2.49 17.30 31.18
CA GLN A 18 3.15 17.35 29.90
C GLN A 18 2.20 16.62 28.95
N ASN A 19 1.38 17.39 28.24
CA ASN A 19 0.85 16.96 26.97
C ASN A 19 2.08 16.59 26.14
N LEU A 20 2.48 15.31 26.17
CA LEU A 20 3.21 14.70 25.09
C LEU A 20 2.27 14.75 23.88
N ALA A 21 2.21 15.93 23.27
CA ALA A 21 1.92 16.03 21.86
C ALA A 21 3.03 15.24 21.19
N ASN A 22 2.81 13.94 21.05
CA ASN A 22 3.56 13.10 20.13
C ASN A 22 3.49 13.85 18.81
N SER A 23 4.57 14.53 18.43
CA SER A 23 4.69 15.11 17.12
C SER A 23 4.77 13.91 16.17
N PHE A 24 3.61 13.37 15.80
CA PHE A 24 3.53 12.42 14.72
C PHE A 24 4.22 13.10 13.55
N SER A 25 5.34 12.52 13.14
CA SER A 25 6.19 13.13 12.14
C SER A 25 5.45 13.07 10.82
N ILE A 26 4.73 14.14 10.50
CA ILE A 26 3.91 14.25 9.29
C ILE A 26 4.83 14.13 8.08
N ILE A 27 4.49 13.25 7.14
CA ILE A 27 5.13 13.16 5.82
C ILE A 27 4.24 13.85 4.81
N THR A 28 4.82 14.68 3.97
CA THR A 28 4.07 15.47 2.99
C THR A 28 4.20 14.86 1.60
N TYR A 29 3.10 14.77 0.86
CA TYR A 29 3.11 14.25 -0.52
C TYR A 29 2.21 15.09 -1.43
N SER A 30 2.47 15.04 -2.73
CA SER A 30 1.62 15.69 -3.74
C SER A 30 0.79 14.64 -4.49
N PRO A 31 -0.55 14.59 -4.31
CA PRO A 31 -1.40 13.67 -5.05
C PRO A 31 -1.26 13.84 -6.56
N LYS A 32 -1.10 15.09 -7.03
CA LYS A 32 -0.92 15.41 -8.44
C LYS A 32 0.39 14.84 -8.98
N ASP A 33 1.48 15.00 -8.25
CA ASP A 33 2.79 14.52 -8.71
C ASP A 33 2.86 13.00 -8.68
N LEU A 34 2.22 12.37 -7.68
CA LEU A 34 2.09 10.92 -7.60
C LEU A 34 1.25 10.34 -8.76
N ALA A 35 0.20 11.07 -9.17
CA ALA A 35 -0.65 10.74 -10.31
C ALA A 35 -0.07 11.22 -11.66
N THR A 36 1.20 11.65 -11.71
CA THR A 36 1.87 12.00 -12.97
C THR A 36 1.81 10.82 -13.93
N SER A 37 1.34 11.09 -15.15
CA SER A 37 1.18 10.06 -16.17
C SER A 37 2.49 9.36 -16.48
N VAL A 38 2.45 8.04 -16.49
CA VAL A 38 3.53 7.16 -16.93
C VAL A 38 3.01 6.17 -17.97
N GLN A 39 3.93 5.57 -18.72
CA GLN A 39 3.56 4.60 -19.74
C GLN A 39 3.10 3.28 -19.12
N PHE A 40 2.17 2.62 -19.80
CA PHE A 40 1.85 1.23 -19.50
C PHE A 40 3.05 0.36 -19.88
N ILE A 41 3.42 -0.55 -18.97
CA ILE A 41 4.48 -1.55 -19.20
C ILE A 41 3.82 -2.90 -19.03
N SER A 42 3.89 -3.73 -20.06
CA SER A 42 3.44 -5.12 -19.98
C SER A 42 4.47 -5.95 -19.21
N HIS A 43 3.98 -6.75 -18.28
CA HIS A 43 4.77 -7.75 -17.55
C HIS A 43 4.47 -9.18 -18.03
N SER A 44 3.87 -9.33 -19.22
CA SER A 44 3.43 -10.63 -19.73
C SER A 44 4.57 -11.59 -20.06
N GLN A 45 5.77 -11.06 -20.31
CA GLN A 45 6.97 -11.83 -20.66
C GLN A 45 7.86 -12.13 -19.46
N GLU A 46 7.47 -11.69 -18.26
CA GLU A 46 8.22 -12.01 -17.05
C GLU A 46 8.03 -13.48 -16.67
N LYS A 47 8.98 -14.03 -15.91
CA LYS A 47 8.89 -15.41 -15.39
C LYS A 47 7.63 -15.61 -14.54
N THR A 48 7.21 -14.57 -13.83
CA THR A 48 6.01 -14.54 -13.00
C THR A 48 5.17 -13.33 -13.41
N PRO A 49 4.33 -13.44 -14.45
CA PRO A 49 3.55 -12.32 -14.96
C PRO A 49 2.60 -11.75 -13.91
N TYR A 50 2.32 -10.45 -14.01
CA TYR A 50 1.38 -9.72 -13.16
C TYR A 50 0.79 -8.54 -13.92
N LEU A 51 -0.30 -7.97 -13.43
CA LEU A 51 -0.87 -6.73 -13.95
C LEU A 51 -0.63 -5.61 -12.95
N SER A 52 -0.17 -4.45 -13.42
CA SER A 52 0.12 -3.29 -12.58
C SER A 52 -0.32 -1.98 -13.23
N MET A 53 -0.69 -1.02 -12.39
CA MET A 53 -0.73 0.40 -12.73
C MET A 53 0.61 1.01 -12.31
N ASN A 54 1.33 1.63 -13.23
CA ASN A 54 2.65 2.18 -12.93
C ASN A 54 2.48 3.54 -12.27
N ILE A 55 3.37 3.85 -11.33
CA ILE A 55 3.36 5.11 -10.59
C ILE A 55 4.67 5.85 -10.85
N TYR A 56 4.60 7.17 -10.88
CA TYR A 56 5.77 8.03 -11.04
C TYR A 56 6.74 7.87 -9.87
N TYR A 57 7.77 7.04 -10.07
CA TYR A 57 8.71 6.63 -9.02
C TYR A 57 9.41 7.78 -8.27
N PRO A 58 9.81 8.90 -8.91
CA PRO A 58 10.49 9.98 -8.20
C PRO A 58 9.71 10.54 -7.00
N GLU A 59 8.38 10.64 -7.09
CA GLU A 59 7.55 11.11 -5.96
C GLU A 59 7.48 10.05 -4.85
N VAL A 60 7.32 8.78 -5.20
CA VAL A 60 7.37 7.65 -4.25
C VAL A 60 8.72 7.61 -3.52
N ASN A 61 9.80 7.84 -4.25
CA ASN A 61 11.15 7.89 -3.71
C ASN A 61 11.35 9.09 -2.76
N SER A 62 10.76 10.25 -3.08
CA SER A 62 10.77 11.43 -2.19
C SER A 62 10.11 11.12 -0.84
N ILE A 63 8.93 10.49 -0.86
CA ILE A 63 8.21 10.05 0.35
C ILE A 63 9.06 9.05 1.15
N ARG A 64 9.69 8.08 0.48
CA ARG A 64 10.59 7.11 1.12
C ARG A 64 11.76 7.79 1.83
N LEU A 65 12.41 8.75 1.18
CA LEU A 65 13.55 9.49 1.77
C LEU A 65 13.13 10.33 2.98
N GLU A 66 11.94 10.96 2.94
CA GLU A 66 11.38 11.64 4.11
C GLU A 66 11.11 10.69 5.27
N LEU A 67 10.55 9.51 4.96
CA LEU A 67 10.30 8.45 5.94
C LEU A 67 11.60 7.97 6.60
N GLU A 68 12.61 7.64 5.80
CA GLU A 68 13.94 7.21 6.28
C GLU A 68 14.55 8.24 7.23
N LYS A 69 14.52 9.51 6.84
CA LYS A 69 15.03 10.62 7.66
C LYS A 69 14.30 10.73 8.99
N LYS A 70 12.97 10.66 8.98
CA LYS A 70 12.13 10.82 10.20
C LYS A 70 12.25 9.62 11.14
N GLN A 71 12.32 8.41 10.59
CA GLN A 71 12.39 7.17 11.36
C GLN A 71 13.83 6.76 11.69
N LYS A 72 14.85 7.44 11.14
CA LYS A 72 16.27 7.11 11.26
C LYS A 72 16.55 5.66 10.84
N ILE A 73 15.97 5.26 9.70
CA ILE A 73 16.12 3.94 9.09
C ILE A 73 16.67 4.07 7.68
N SER A 74 17.13 2.96 7.12
CA SER A 74 17.48 2.82 5.71
C SER A 74 16.67 1.68 5.12
N LEU A 75 16.02 1.92 3.99
CA LEU A 75 15.13 0.98 3.30
C LEU A 75 15.71 0.62 1.93
N LYS A 76 15.71 -0.67 1.65
CA LYS A 76 15.86 -1.19 0.30
C LYS A 76 14.59 -0.90 -0.51
N ASN A 77 14.75 -0.74 -1.80
CA ASN A 77 13.67 -0.50 -2.76
C ASN A 77 14.04 -1.12 -4.12
N ARG A 78 13.09 -1.10 -5.06
CA ARG A 78 13.24 -1.71 -6.39
C ARG A 78 13.62 -0.72 -7.50
N GLY A 79 13.68 0.58 -7.21
CA GLY A 79 13.87 1.62 -8.23
C GLY A 79 12.63 1.87 -9.12
N GLU A 80 11.49 1.29 -8.76
CA GLU A 80 10.20 1.40 -9.48
C GLU A 80 9.04 1.43 -8.48
N ALA A 81 7.87 1.88 -8.94
CA ALA A 81 6.66 1.94 -8.14
C ALA A 81 5.44 1.63 -9.00
N HIS A 82 4.53 0.85 -8.43
CA HIS A 82 3.29 0.48 -9.07
C HIS A 82 2.22 0.11 -8.03
N ILE A 83 0.96 0.09 -8.47
CA ILE A 83 -0.15 -0.57 -7.77
C ILE A 83 -0.39 -1.89 -8.49
N THR A 84 -0.16 -3.02 -7.82
CA THR A 84 -0.49 -4.32 -8.38
C THR A 84 -2.01 -4.44 -8.52
N VAL A 85 -2.49 -4.79 -9.72
CA VAL A 85 -3.91 -5.03 -10.01
C VAL A 85 -4.21 -6.52 -10.04
N LEU A 86 -3.30 -7.34 -10.56
CA LEU A 86 -3.32 -8.80 -10.44
C LEU A 86 -1.94 -9.29 -10.01
N THR A 87 -1.89 -10.09 -8.96
CA THR A 87 -0.69 -10.76 -8.49
C THR A 87 -0.35 -11.96 -9.40
N PRO A 88 0.90 -12.48 -9.35
CA PRO A 88 1.26 -13.66 -10.12
C PRO A 88 0.40 -14.90 -9.85
N ILE A 89 -0.04 -15.09 -8.59
CA ILE A 89 -0.91 -16.22 -8.25
C ILE A 89 -2.31 -16.06 -8.84
N GLU A 90 -2.84 -14.84 -8.89
CA GLU A 90 -4.13 -14.55 -9.54
C GLU A 90 -4.04 -14.74 -11.05
N VAL A 91 -2.94 -14.30 -11.68
CA VAL A 91 -2.71 -14.53 -13.12
C VAL A 91 -2.63 -16.02 -13.44
N GLU A 92 -1.88 -16.80 -12.67
CA GLU A 92 -1.79 -18.25 -12.88
C GLU A 92 -3.15 -18.93 -12.67
N THR A 93 -3.93 -18.47 -11.69
CA THR A 93 -5.31 -18.94 -11.48
C THR A 93 -6.19 -18.67 -12.69
N LEU A 94 -6.21 -17.43 -13.21
CA LEU A 94 -6.99 -17.05 -14.38
C LEU A 94 -6.55 -17.82 -15.65
N LYS A 95 -5.24 -18.05 -15.79
CA LYS A 95 -4.67 -18.86 -16.88
C LYS A 95 -5.16 -20.30 -16.86
N SER A 96 -5.36 -20.89 -15.68
CA SER A 96 -5.93 -22.24 -15.56
C SER A 96 -7.36 -22.35 -16.14
N TYR A 97 -8.07 -21.22 -16.25
CA TYR A 97 -9.39 -21.10 -16.88
C TYR A 97 -9.33 -20.61 -18.34
N GLY A 98 -8.14 -20.56 -18.94
CA GLY A 98 -7.92 -20.20 -20.34
C GLY A 98 -7.72 -18.70 -20.61
N LEU A 99 -7.79 -17.83 -19.58
CA LEU A 99 -7.51 -16.40 -19.76
C LEU A 99 -6.01 -16.13 -19.71
N ASN A 100 -5.43 -15.79 -20.86
CA ASN A 100 -4.01 -15.48 -20.96
C ASN A 100 -3.70 -13.99 -20.63
N MET A 101 -2.43 -13.72 -20.32
CA MET A 101 -1.96 -12.38 -19.93
C MET A 101 -2.08 -11.34 -21.05
N SER A 102 -1.98 -11.74 -22.33
CA SER A 102 -2.11 -10.80 -23.45
C SER A 102 -3.52 -10.20 -23.52
N ALA A 103 -4.56 -11.02 -23.31
CA ALA A 103 -5.94 -10.55 -23.26
C ALA A 103 -6.20 -9.67 -22.03
N ILE A 104 -5.54 -9.96 -20.89
CA ILE A 104 -5.58 -9.13 -19.68
C ILE A 104 -4.94 -7.76 -19.95
N ASP A 105 -3.78 -7.72 -20.59
CA ASP A 105 -3.08 -6.46 -20.93
C ASP A 105 -3.88 -5.64 -21.95
N GLU A 106 -4.50 -6.28 -22.93
CA GLU A 106 -5.37 -5.61 -23.90
C GLU A 106 -6.57 -4.96 -23.20
N LEU A 107 -7.26 -5.71 -22.33
CA LEU A 107 -8.35 -5.16 -21.53
C LEU A 107 -7.87 -3.99 -20.66
N ALA A 108 -6.74 -4.12 -19.97
CA ALA A 108 -6.19 -3.05 -19.13
C ALA A 108 -5.87 -1.78 -19.93
N GLN A 109 -5.39 -1.91 -21.16
CA GLN A 109 -5.15 -0.77 -22.05
C GLN A 109 -6.44 -0.12 -22.55
N ILE A 110 -7.45 -0.92 -22.93
CA ILE A 110 -8.79 -0.42 -23.30
C ILE A 110 -9.41 0.38 -22.14
N GLU A 111 -9.27 -0.15 -20.92
CA GLU A 111 -9.72 0.48 -19.67
C GLU A 111 -8.81 1.62 -19.20
N LYS A 112 -7.76 1.93 -19.98
CA LYS A 112 -6.80 3.02 -19.71
C LYS A 112 -6.24 2.95 -18.29
N ILE A 113 -5.74 1.78 -17.88
CA ILE A 113 -5.24 1.50 -16.52
C ILE A 113 -4.33 2.61 -15.94
N GLN A 114 -3.46 3.23 -16.73
CA GLN A 114 -2.57 4.31 -16.28
C GLN A 114 -3.26 5.66 -16.00
N GLN A 115 -4.54 5.79 -16.36
CA GLN A 115 -5.38 6.97 -16.12
C GLN A 115 -6.44 6.70 -15.06
N ILE A 116 -6.47 5.50 -14.47
CA ILE A 116 -7.44 5.15 -13.44
C ILE A 116 -7.20 6.00 -12.18
N PRO A 117 -8.22 6.70 -11.65
CA PRO A 117 -8.06 7.50 -10.44
C PRO A 117 -7.83 6.60 -9.22
N PHE A 118 -6.98 7.07 -8.32
CA PHE A 118 -6.74 6.48 -7.02
C PHE A 118 -6.51 7.56 -5.96
N GLN A 119 -6.69 7.19 -4.70
CA GLN A 119 -6.45 8.05 -3.55
C GLN A 119 -5.51 7.33 -2.58
N VAL A 120 -4.52 8.05 -2.05
CA VAL A 120 -3.71 7.56 -0.93
C VAL A 120 -4.48 7.77 0.37
N SER A 121 -4.66 6.70 1.14
CA SER A 121 -5.37 6.74 2.42
C SER A 121 -4.44 7.04 3.58
N CYS A 122 -3.27 6.38 3.62
CA CYS A 122 -2.29 6.53 4.69
C CYS A 122 -0.94 5.92 4.29
N LEU A 123 0.08 6.17 5.11
CA LEU A 123 1.34 5.44 5.07
C LEU A 123 1.26 4.29 6.08
N GLY A 124 1.27 3.07 5.55
CA GLY A 124 1.20 1.83 6.30
C GLY A 124 2.56 1.22 6.62
N GLU A 125 2.61 0.48 7.72
CA GLU A 125 3.77 -0.33 8.11
C GLU A 125 3.34 -1.79 8.31
N GLY A 126 4.05 -2.71 7.66
CA GLY A 126 3.95 -4.14 7.87
C GLY A 126 5.17 -4.65 8.65
N ARG A 127 4.96 -5.59 9.59
CA ARG A 127 6.02 -6.15 10.44
C ARG A 127 6.00 -7.67 10.48
N LEU A 128 7.19 -8.27 10.46
CA LEU A 128 7.40 -9.68 10.81
C LEU A 128 8.70 -9.78 11.63
N GLY A 129 8.57 -9.89 12.95
CA GLY A 129 9.71 -9.76 13.86
C GLY A 129 10.40 -8.41 13.68
N ASN A 130 11.69 -8.41 13.29
CA ASN A 130 12.47 -7.20 13.01
C ASN A 130 12.34 -6.72 11.55
N LEU A 131 11.70 -7.49 10.67
CA LEU A 131 11.48 -7.11 9.28
C LEU A 131 10.36 -6.09 9.19
N LYS A 132 10.55 -5.08 8.33
CA LYS A 132 9.56 -4.05 8.07
C LYS A 132 9.41 -3.80 6.58
N THR A 133 8.18 -3.59 6.14
CA THR A 133 7.86 -3.03 4.82
C THR A 133 6.97 -1.81 5.02
N TYR A 134 7.22 -0.77 4.24
CA TYR A 134 6.47 0.48 4.27
C TYR A 134 5.82 0.70 2.91
N PHE A 135 4.58 1.17 2.93
CA PHE A 135 3.76 1.29 1.73
C PHE A 135 2.73 2.40 1.89
N LEU A 136 2.26 2.96 0.78
CA LEU A 136 1.06 3.78 0.74
C LEU A 136 -0.14 2.88 0.55
N VAL A 137 -1.11 2.95 1.46
CA VAL A 137 -2.41 2.29 1.29
C VAL A 137 -3.22 3.09 0.30
N VAL A 138 -3.74 2.43 -0.73
CA VAL A 138 -4.45 3.09 -1.83
C VAL A 138 -5.93 2.69 -1.80
N LYS A 139 -6.79 3.58 -2.28
CA LYS A 139 -8.19 3.30 -2.61
C LYS A 139 -8.41 3.59 -4.09
N SER A 140 -9.02 2.65 -4.80
CA SER A 140 -9.53 2.90 -6.15
C SER A 140 -10.70 1.99 -6.47
N LYS A 141 -11.89 2.59 -6.62
CA LYS A 141 -13.09 1.88 -7.07
C LYS A 141 -12.95 1.41 -8.51
N GLU A 142 -12.23 2.18 -9.34
CA GLU A 142 -12.06 1.87 -10.76
C GLU A 142 -11.05 0.72 -10.98
N LEU A 143 -9.99 0.61 -10.17
CA LEU A 143 -9.12 -0.59 -10.21
C LEU A 143 -9.88 -1.86 -9.81
N LEU A 144 -10.77 -1.76 -8.81
CA LEU A 144 -11.65 -2.87 -8.43
C LEU A 144 -12.62 -3.23 -9.58
N LYS A 145 -13.19 -2.24 -10.29
CA LYS A 145 -14.02 -2.49 -11.47
C LYS A 145 -13.22 -3.18 -12.58
N LEU A 146 -11.97 -2.80 -12.82
CA LEU A 146 -11.09 -3.48 -13.77
C LEU A 146 -10.91 -4.96 -13.39
N ARG A 147 -10.65 -5.25 -12.10
CA ARG A 147 -10.59 -6.65 -11.60
C ARG A 147 -11.90 -7.41 -11.84
N LYS A 148 -13.06 -6.78 -11.68
CA LYS A 148 -14.36 -7.40 -12.00
C LYS A 148 -14.52 -7.70 -13.50
N LYS A 149 -14.13 -6.76 -14.36
CA LYS A 149 -14.15 -6.98 -15.82
C LYS A 149 -13.23 -8.13 -16.25
N ILE A 150 -12.08 -8.30 -15.59
CA ILE A 150 -11.20 -9.45 -15.79
C ILE A 150 -11.89 -10.77 -15.41
N LEU A 151 -12.60 -10.80 -14.28
CA LEU A 151 -13.41 -11.97 -13.89
C LEU A 151 -14.50 -12.26 -14.94
N ASP A 152 -15.22 -11.23 -15.40
CA ASP A 152 -16.26 -11.39 -16.43
C ASP A 152 -15.68 -11.97 -17.72
N LEU A 153 -14.51 -11.49 -18.15
CA LEU A 153 -13.80 -12.03 -19.30
C LEU A 153 -13.41 -13.50 -19.10
N ALA A 154 -12.91 -13.86 -17.91
CA ALA A 154 -12.57 -15.24 -17.59
C ALA A 154 -13.81 -16.16 -17.60
N LEU A 155 -14.95 -15.69 -17.09
CA LEU A 155 -16.21 -16.42 -17.10
C LEU A 155 -16.76 -16.64 -18.52
N GLN A 156 -16.58 -15.68 -19.43
CA GLN A 156 -16.98 -15.83 -20.83
C GLN A 156 -16.15 -16.89 -21.57
N ILE A 157 -14.88 -17.06 -21.19
CA ILE A 157 -13.99 -18.08 -21.77
C ILE A 157 -14.22 -19.46 -21.15
N ASN A 158 -14.54 -19.50 -19.85
CA ASN A 158 -14.75 -20.75 -19.13
C ASN A 158 -16.14 -21.36 -19.39
N LEU A 159 -16.28 -22.08 -20.50
CA LEU A 159 -17.52 -22.72 -20.95
C LEU A 159 -18.00 -23.88 -20.05
N THR A 160 -17.25 -24.25 -19.01
CA THR A 160 -17.49 -25.47 -18.22
C THR A 160 -18.32 -25.26 -16.94
N ASN A 161 -18.87 -24.05 -16.72
CA ASN A 161 -19.57 -23.66 -15.48
C ASN A 161 -18.76 -23.87 -14.19
N GLN A 162 -17.43 -24.05 -14.29
CA GLN A 162 -16.57 -24.17 -13.12
C GLN A 162 -16.47 -22.82 -12.40
N THR A 163 -16.56 -22.85 -11.07
CA THR A 163 -16.29 -21.68 -10.24
C THR A 163 -14.85 -21.24 -10.44
N ILE A 164 -14.65 -19.97 -10.78
CA ILE A 164 -13.33 -19.36 -10.92
C ILE A 164 -12.86 -18.94 -9.53
N ALA A 165 -11.72 -19.48 -9.08
CA ALA A 165 -11.10 -19.16 -7.79
C ALA A 165 -10.38 -17.79 -7.79
N PHE A 166 -11.01 -16.76 -8.33
CA PHE A 166 -10.52 -15.38 -8.36
C PHE A 166 -11.58 -14.47 -7.75
N TYR A 167 -11.22 -13.76 -6.68
CA TYR A 167 -12.13 -12.90 -5.93
C TYR A 167 -11.69 -11.43 -6.09
N PRO A 168 -12.30 -10.66 -7.00
CA PRO A 168 -11.92 -9.27 -7.25
C PRO A 168 -11.90 -8.39 -5.99
N GLU A 169 -12.76 -8.69 -5.01
CA GLU A 169 -12.91 -7.96 -3.75
C GLU A 169 -11.82 -8.25 -2.71
N GLU A 170 -11.09 -9.37 -2.84
CA GLU A 170 -9.90 -9.63 -2.02
C GLU A 170 -8.72 -8.81 -2.55
N TYR A 171 -8.83 -7.49 -2.40
CA TYR A 171 -7.95 -6.53 -3.04
C TYR A 171 -7.45 -5.47 -2.06
N PHE A 172 -6.12 -5.44 -1.90
CA PHE A 172 -5.42 -4.51 -1.00
C PHE A 172 -4.45 -3.65 -1.82
N PRO A 173 -4.95 -2.70 -2.64
CA PRO A 173 -4.10 -1.88 -3.48
C PRO A 173 -3.17 -1.03 -2.61
N HIS A 174 -1.89 -1.07 -2.94
CA HIS A 174 -0.85 -0.33 -2.23
C HIS A 174 0.29 0.01 -3.17
N ILE A 175 1.12 0.97 -2.77
CA ILE A 175 2.38 1.32 -3.43
C ILE A 175 3.50 1.06 -2.42
N THR A 176 4.37 0.09 -2.68
CA THR A 176 5.52 -0.18 -1.80
C THR A 176 6.51 0.99 -1.85
N LEU A 177 6.84 1.55 -0.69
CA LEU A 177 7.89 2.57 -0.53
C LEU A 177 9.26 1.91 -0.40
N GLY A 178 9.36 0.88 0.46
CA GLY A 178 10.62 0.19 0.72
C GLY A 178 10.54 -0.72 1.93
N PHE A 179 11.61 -1.47 2.17
CA PHE A 179 11.67 -2.51 3.20
C PHE A 179 13.07 -2.65 3.79
N THR A 180 13.18 -3.18 5.01
CA THR A 180 14.48 -3.35 5.68
C THR A 180 15.35 -4.40 4.99
N GLU A 181 14.79 -5.59 4.71
CA GLU A 181 15.52 -6.67 4.02
C GLU A 181 14.82 -7.19 2.77
N ARG A 182 13.52 -7.47 2.85
CA ARG A 182 12.65 -7.91 1.76
C ARG A 182 11.25 -7.34 1.93
N ASP A 183 10.50 -7.22 0.84
CA ASP A 183 9.09 -6.85 0.91
C ASP A 183 8.30 -7.97 1.63
N LEU A 184 7.38 -7.57 2.51
CA LEU A 184 6.50 -8.49 3.22
C LEU A 184 5.15 -8.49 2.54
N HIS A 185 4.56 -9.68 2.39
CA HIS A 185 3.32 -9.87 1.66
C HIS A 185 2.28 -10.60 2.53
N ILE A 186 1.09 -10.86 1.98
CA ILE A 186 0.01 -11.54 2.71
C ILE A 186 0.42 -12.94 3.19
N GLN A 187 1.31 -13.61 2.47
CA GLN A 187 1.89 -14.91 2.84
C GLN A 187 2.76 -14.83 4.10
N ASP A 188 3.29 -13.64 4.43
CA ASP A 188 4.00 -13.35 5.68
C ASP A 188 3.04 -12.97 6.83
N GLY A 189 1.72 -13.01 6.59
CA GLY A 189 0.71 -12.48 7.50
C GLY A 189 0.58 -10.95 7.48
N VAL A 190 1.25 -10.28 6.54
CA VAL A 190 1.20 -8.82 6.41
C VAL A 190 0.16 -8.42 5.38
N ARG A 191 -1.01 -8.00 5.89
CA ARG A 191 -2.04 -7.35 5.09
C ARG A 191 -1.70 -5.87 4.93
N LYS A 192 -1.83 -5.31 3.73
CA LYS A 192 -1.46 -3.93 3.38
C LYS A 192 -2.69 -3.07 3.14
N ASP A 193 -3.46 -2.83 4.20
CA ASP A 193 -4.71 -2.07 4.14
C ASP A 193 -4.77 -1.02 5.25
N GLU A 194 -5.95 -0.45 5.48
CA GLU A 194 -6.14 0.60 6.49
C GLU A 194 -5.79 0.17 7.92
N THR A 195 -5.80 -1.13 8.23
CA THR A 195 -5.39 -1.62 9.54
C THR A 195 -3.89 -1.49 9.77
N SER A 196 -3.11 -1.29 8.69
CA SER A 196 -1.67 -1.07 8.73
C SER A 196 -1.26 0.39 8.87
N CYS A 197 -2.21 1.33 8.84
CA CYS A 197 -1.90 2.76 8.90
C CYS A 197 -1.11 3.11 10.17
N ALA A 198 0.10 3.63 10.01
CA ALA A 198 1.02 3.86 11.12
C ALA A 198 1.55 5.30 11.19
N ILE A 199 1.58 6.00 10.06
CA ILE A 199 2.21 7.33 9.96
C ILE A 199 1.26 8.30 9.25
N SER A 200 1.11 9.49 9.84
CA SER A 200 0.29 10.56 9.27
C SER A 200 0.89 11.09 7.97
N LEU A 201 0.05 11.11 6.93
CA LEU A 201 0.32 11.80 5.68
C LEU A 201 -0.44 13.12 5.63
N GLN A 202 0.16 14.11 4.98
CA GLN A 202 -0.48 15.38 4.67
C GLN A 202 -0.28 15.71 3.20
N GLU A 203 -1.37 16.09 2.54
CA GLU A 203 -1.31 16.56 1.16
C GLU A 203 -0.69 17.95 1.11
N LYS A 204 0.23 18.16 0.17
CA LYS A 204 0.69 19.49 -0.23
C LYS A 204 -0.43 20.12 -1.06
N LEU A 205 -0.94 21.26 -0.60
CA LEU A 205 -1.89 22.10 -1.34
C LEU A 205 -1.20 22.80 -2.51
#